data_AF-A0A0B7I3X7-F1
#
_entry.id   AF-A0A0B7I3X7-F1
#
_cell.length_a   1.000
_cell.length_b   1.000
_cell.length_c   1.000
_cell.angle_alpha   90.00
_cell.angle_beta   90.00
_cell.angle_gamma   90.00
#
_symmetry.space_group_name_H-M   'P 1'
#
loop_
_entity.id
_entity.type
_entity.pdbx_description
1 polymer ?
#
loop_
_entity_poly.entity_id
_entity_poly.type
_entity_poly.pdbx_seq_one_letter_code
_entity_poly.pdbx_strand_id
1 'polypeptide(L)'
;MKHLFYSLFLILTVSCSKSDTSDYATESSEKGIIGKWRLVEVHSSDGTPQVNKVDVSSENYVVVFDANGNVESVDFPCVGKYNFDSNASGNLGNNLVVTFDKCKSNKSFSYSINGLANARISDYNYLILNVANCDEPCTRVYRRLK
;
A
#
# COMPACT_ATOMS: atom_id res chain seq x y z
N MET A 1 18.50 -62.47 -20.59
CA MET A 1 19.52 -61.41 -20.63
C MET A 1 18.89 -60.15 -21.22
N LYS A 2 18.97 -58.97 -20.57
CA LYS A 2 20.07 -58.09 -20.98
C LYS A 2 19.86 -56.66 -21.49
N HIS A 3 18.70 -56.10 -21.89
CA HIS A 3 18.66 -54.72 -22.44
C HIS A 3 17.30 -54.06 -22.09
N LEU A 4 17.13 -53.00 -21.25
CA LEU A 4 17.75 -51.67 -21.16
C LEU A 4 17.79 -51.01 -22.55
N PHE A 5 17.12 -49.91 -22.87
CA PHE A 5 16.85 -48.72 -22.06
C PHE A 5 16.01 -47.72 -22.90
N TYR A 6 15.32 -46.81 -22.20
CA TYR A 6 14.93 -45.45 -22.57
C TYR A 6 14.10 -45.22 -23.85
N SER A 7 12.93 -44.59 -23.69
CA SER A 7 12.64 -43.33 -24.39
C SER A 7 11.45 -42.59 -23.82
N LEU A 8 11.73 -41.35 -23.40
CA LEU A 8 10.86 -40.19 -23.32
C LEU A 8 9.70 -40.21 -22.32
N PHE A 9 10.07 -40.01 -21.05
CA PHE A 9 9.33 -39.13 -20.17
C PHE A 9 9.27 -37.73 -20.83
N LEU A 10 8.16 -37.43 -21.50
CA LEU A 10 7.85 -36.07 -21.93
C LEU A 10 7.39 -35.29 -20.70
N ILE A 11 8.34 -34.92 -19.84
CA ILE A 11 8.11 -33.90 -18.82
C ILE A 11 7.99 -32.60 -19.61
N LEU A 12 6.77 -32.26 -20.00
CA LEU A 12 6.40 -30.89 -20.32
C LEU A 12 6.63 -30.08 -19.04
N THR A 13 7.85 -29.63 -18.85
CA THR A 13 8.16 -28.48 -18.01
C THR A 13 7.39 -27.33 -18.63
N VAL A 14 6.17 -27.13 -18.16
CA VAL A 14 5.49 -25.85 -18.23
C VAL A 14 6.40 -24.92 -17.43
N SER A 15 7.40 -24.36 -18.11
CA SER A 15 8.11 -23.18 -17.66
C SER A 15 7.05 -22.13 -17.50
N CYS A 16 6.52 -22.04 -16.27
CA CYS A 16 5.79 -20.90 -15.81
C CYS A 16 6.83 -19.79 -15.75
N SER A 17 7.08 -19.17 -16.91
CA SER A 17 7.81 -17.92 -17.00
C SER A 17 6.99 -16.94 -16.18
N LYS A 18 7.35 -16.81 -14.90
CA LYS A 18 6.90 -15.71 -14.06
C LYS A 18 7.42 -14.49 -14.78
N SER A 19 6.56 -13.89 -15.60
CA SER A 19 6.82 -12.59 -16.19
C SER A 19 7.12 -11.68 -15.01
N ASP A 20 8.37 -11.26 -14.85
CA ASP A 20 8.82 -10.24 -13.90
C ASP A 20 8.29 -8.85 -14.30
N THR A 21 7.02 -8.79 -14.69
CA THR A 21 6.26 -7.56 -14.74
C THR A 21 5.96 -7.20 -13.30
N SER A 22 6.86 -6.44 -12.67
CA SER A 22 6.68 -5.78 -11.36
C SER A 22 5.20 -5.46 -11.10
N ASP A 23 4.67 -5.86 -9.93
CA ASP A 23 3.28 -5.59 -9.53
C ASP A 23 2.94 -4.09 -9.51
N TYR A 24 3.97 -3.24 -9.47
CA TYR A 24 3.83 -1.79 -9.39
C TYR A 24 3.55 -1.15 -10.74
N ALA A 25 2.74 -0.09 -10.73
CA ALA A 25 2.51 0.77 -11.87
C ALA A 25 3.82 1.45 -12.31
N THR A 26 4.07 1.47 -13.61
CA THR A 26 5.23 2.12 -14.23
C THR A 26 4.86 3.41 -14.98
N GLU A 27 3.58 3.59 -15.28
CA GLU A 27 3.04 4.74 -16.02
C GLU A 27 2.02 5.49 -15.15
N SER A 28 1.99 6.82 -15.27
CA SER A 28 1.13 7.70 -14.47
C SER A 28 -0.32 7.80 -14.98
N SER A 29 -0.85 6.73 -15.57
CA SER A 29 -2.15 6.76 -16.26
C SER A 29 -3.31 7.07 -15.31
N GLU A 30 -3.18 6.72 -14.03
CA GLU A 30 -4.15 7.01 -12.98
C GLU A 30 -3.72 8.22 -12.14
N LYS A 31 -4.49 9.31 -12.20
CA LYS A 31 -4.27 10.52 -11.41
C LYS A 31 -5.08 10.49 -10.11
N GLY A 32 -4.52 11.03 -9.04
CA GLY A 32 -5.21 11.15 -7.75
C GLY A 32 -5.10 9.90 -6.86
N ILE A 33 -5.88 9.87 -5.77
CA ILE A 33 -5.75 8.83 -4.72
C ILE A 33 -6.40 7.50 -5.09
N ILE A 34 -7.37 7.50 -6.01
CA ILE A 34 -8.07 6.31 -6.48
C ILE A 34 -7.05 5.31 -7.02
N GLY A 35 -7.15 4.03 -6.61
CA GLY A 35 -6.25 2.96 -7.01
C GLY A 35 -5.88 2.02 -5.88
N LYS A 36 -5.02 1.06 -6.19
CA LYS A 36 -4.46 0.08 -5.23
C LYS A 36 -3.07 0.50 -4.81
N TRP A 37 -2.79 0.47 -3.52
CA TRP A 37 -1.55 0.97 -2.95
C TRP A 37 -0.97 -0.03 -1.96
N ARG A 38 0.29 -0.43 -2.15
CA ARG A 38 1.03 -1.30 -1.22
C ARG A 38 1.96 -0.47 -0.36
N LEU A 39 1.92 -0.65 0.95
CA LEU A 39 2.89 -0.04 1.86
C LEU A 39 4.28 -0.60 1.57
N VAL A 40 5.26 0.28 1.42
CA VAL A 40 6.65 -0.10 1.11
C VAL A 40 7.64 0.43 2.14
N GLU A 41 7.32 1.54 2.80
CA GLU A 41 8.23 2.15 3.78
C GLU A 41 7.44 2.79 4.92
N VAL A 42 7.97 2.69 6.14
CA VAL A 42 7.50 3.44 7.31
C VAL A 42 8.65 4.27 7.83
N HIS A 43 8.38 5.53 8.15
CA HIS A 43 9.33 6.41 8.81
C HIS A 43 8.88 6.64 10.25
N SER A 44 9.83 6.59 11.17
CA SER A 44 9.64 6.91 12.58
C SER A 44 10.85 7.70 13.09
N SER A 45 10.64 8.61 14.04
CA SER A 45 11.71 9.13 14.89
C SER A 45 11.63 8.45 16.26
N ASP A 46 12.70 8.52 17.02
CA ASP A 46 12.80 8.13 18.42
C ASP A 46 13.12 9.35 19.32
N GLY A 47 12.76 10.54 18.85
CA GLY A 47 13.07 11.83 19.47
C GLY A 47 14.45 12.38 19.07
N THR A 48 15.22 11.67 18.24
CA THR A 48 16.46 12.19 17.67
C THR A 48 16.24 12.94 16.35
N PRO A 49 17.18 13.79 15.91
CA PRO A 49 17.09 14.49 14.62
C PRO A 49 17.09 13.53 13.40
N GLN A 50 17.38 12.25 13.61
CA GLN A 50 17.46 11.25 12.56
C GLN A 50 16.10 10.56 12.40
N VAL A 51 15.64 10.47 11.16
CA VAL A 51 14.43 9.71 10.81
C VAL A 51 14.84 8.30 10.42
N ASN A 52 14.36 7.31 11.16
CA ASN A 52 14.51 5.91 10.84
C ASN A 52 13.56 5.55 9.70
N LYS A 53 14.07 4.92 8.65
CA LYS A 53 13.29 4.44 7.51
C LYS A 53 13.37 2.93 7.46
N VAL A 54 12.21 2.28 7.43
CA VAL A 54 12.10 0.81 7.45
C VAL A 54 11.33 0.36 6.21
N ASP A 55 11.97 -0.46 5.38
CA ASP A 55 11.29 -1.18 4.30
C ASP A 55 10.37 -2.23 4.92
N VAL A 56 9.09 -2.15 4.58
CA VAL A 56 8.04 -3.06 5.05
C VAL A 56 7.27 -3.70 3.89
N SER A 57 7.86 -3.70 2.69
CA SER A 57 7.23 -4.24 1.49
C SER A 57 6.81 -5.71 1.61
N SER A 58 7.51 -6.50 2.43
CA SER A 58 7.20 -7.91 2.72
C SER A 58 5.92 -8.10 3.54
N GLU A 59 5.46 -7.08 4.27
CA GLU A 59 4.22 -7.14 5.07
C GLU A 59 2.97 -7.25 4.18
N ASN A 60 3.08 -6.93 2.88
CA ASN A 60 2.00 -6.99 1.90
C ASN A 60 0.73 -6.24 2.35
N TYR A 61 0.89 -5.17 3.12
CA TYR A 61 -0.23 -4.31 3.51
C TYR A 61 -0.71 -3.50 2.30
N VAL A 62 -1.94 -3.74 1.90
CA VAL A 62 -2.56 -3.11 0.72
C VAL A 62 -3.82 -2.36 1.13
N VAL A 63 -3.98 -1.16 0.57
CA VAL A 63 -5.17 -0.34 0.68
C VAL A 63 -5.69 -0.02 -0.71
N VAL A 64 -7.01 0.07 -0.85
CA VAL A 64 -7.68 0.34 -2.12
C VAL A 64 -8.65 1.49 -1.94
N PHE A 65 -8.53 2.54 -2.75
CA PHE A 65 -9.46 3.66 -2.80
C PHE A 65 -10.24 3.60 -4.11
N ASP A 66 -11.58 3.62 -4.05
CA ASP A 66 -12.43 3.61 -5.24
C ASP A 66 -13.01 4.99 -5.58
N ALA A 67 -13.56 5.13 -6.78
CA ALA A 67 -14.16 6.39 -7.24
C ALA A 67 -15.46 6.79 -6.49
N ASN A 68 -16.03 5.90 -5.67
CA ASN A 68 -17.26 6.13 -4.92
C ASN A 68 -16.99 6.61 -3.48
N GLY A 69 -15.73 6.89 -3.13
CA GLY A 69 -15.35 7.27 -1.77
C GLY A 69 -15.29 6.09 -0.81
N ASN A 70 -15.16 4.86 -1.30
CA ASN A 70 -14.95 3.67 -0.48
C ASN A 70 -13.46 3.38 -0.32
N VAL A 71 -13.11 2.79 0.81
CA VAL A 71 -11.75 2.30 1.08
C VAL A 71 -11.79 0.88 1.62
N GLU A 72 -10.91 0.04 1.09
CA GLU A 72 -10.67 -1.31 1.58
C GLU A 72 -9.25 -1.42 2.11
N SER A 73 -9.06 -2.21 3.17
CA SER A 73 -7.76 -2.44 3.78
C SER A 73 -7.73 -3.81 4.44
N VAL A 74 -6.57 -4.46 4.43
CA VAL A 74 -6.39 -5.85 4.91
C VAL A 74 -6.62 -6.04 6.42
N ASP A 75 -6.58 -4.95 7.20
CA ASP A 75 -6.77 -4.95 8.65
C ASP A 75 -8.22 -4.76 9.09
N PHE A 76 -9.12 -4.37 8.18
CA PHE A 76 -10.54 -4.19 8.45
C PHE A 76 -11.38 -5.19 7.65
N PRO A 77 -12.31 -5.93 8.28
CA PRO A 77 -13.15 -6.91 7.58
C PRO A 77 -14.33 -6.26 6.83
N CYS A 78 -14.36 -4.94 6.69
CA CYS A 78 -15.43 -4.21 6.03
C CYS A 78 -14.91 -3.08 5.15
N VAL A 79 -15.75 -2.65 4.21
CA VAL A 79 -15.52 -1.46 3.39
C VAL A 79 -15.73 -0.22 4.26
N GLY A 80 -14.70 0.63 4.32
CA GLY A 80 -14.74 1.93 4.96
C GLY A 80 -15.13 3.06 3.99
N LYS A 81 -15.06 4.28 4.48
CA LYS A 81 -15.23 5.51 3.69
C LYS A 81 -13.98 6.35 3.75
N TYR A 82 -13.72 7.08 2.67
CA TYR A 82 -12.68 8.11 2.67
C TYR A 82 -13.18 9.42 2.06
N ASN A 83 -12.55 10.50 2.49
CA ASN A 83 -12.66 11.81 1.86
C ASN A 83 -11.26 12.36 1.63
N PHE A 84 -10.95 12.75 0.38
CA PHE A 84 -9.65 13.29 0.00
C PHE A 84 -9.83 14.63 -0.73
N ASP A 85 -9.21 15.68 -0.21
CA ASP A 85 -9.20 17.02 -0.80
C ASP A 85 -7.79 17.37 -1.29
N SER A 86 -7.55 17.24 -2.59
CA SER A 86 -6.25 17.57 -3.18
C SER A 86 -5.90 19.07 -3.10
N ASN A 87 -6.89 19.93 -2.86
CA ASN A 87 -6.73 21.39 -2.82
C ASN A 87 -6.64 21.95 -1.41
N ALA A 88 -6.70 21.11 -0.38
CA ALA A 88 -6.52 21.53 1.01
C ALA A 88 -5.07 22.03 1.24
N SER A 89 -4.81 23.28 0.85
CA SER A 89 -3.52 23.94 0.85
C SER A 89 -3.29 24.73 2.15
N GLY A 90 -3.41 24.06 3.30
CA GLY A 90 -3.19 24.65 4.62
C GLY A 90 -2.14 23.88 5.39
N ASN A 91 -1.14 24.60 5.93
CA ASN A 91 0.10 24.09 6.54
C ASN A 91 -0.01 23.00 7.62
N LEU A 92 -1.21 22.60 8.08
CA LEU A 92 -1.45 21.50 9.03
C LEU A 92 -2.82 20.82 8.79
N GLY A 93 -3.47 21.07 7.65
CA GLY A 93 -4.78 20.51 7.36
C GLY A 93 -4.67 19.07 6.91
N ASN A 94 -5.26 18.15 7.67
CA ASN A 94 -5.49 16.79 7.19
C ASN A 94 -6.37 16.87 5.94
N ASN A 95 -5.85 16.39 4.82
CA ASN A 95 -6.56 16.39 3.54
C ASN A 95 -7.07 14.99 3.17
N LEU A 96 -6.84 14.01 4.02
CA LEU A 96 -7.40 12.67 3.95
C LEU A 96 -8.06 12.31 5.28
N VAL A 97 -9.29 11.82 5.20
CA VAL A 97 -10.02 11.21 6.31
C VAL A 97 -10.42 9.81 5.88
N VAL A 98 -10.15 8.81 6.71
CA VAL A 98 -10.54 7.41 6.49
C VAL A 98 -11.28 6.89 7.72
N THR A 99 -12.47 6.30 7.52
CA THR A 99 -13.28 5.74 8.61
C THR A 99 -13.80 4.34 8.31
N PHE A 100 -13.80 3.49 9.34
CA PHE A 100 -14.39 2.14 9.31
C PHE A 100 -15.46 2.01 10.41
N ASP A 101 -16.57 2.75 10.27
CA ASP A 101 -17.55 2.97 11.35
C ASP A 101 -18.32 1.72 11.84
N LYS A 102 -18.28 0.62 11.07
CA LYS A 102 -19.09 -0.59 11.32
C LYS A 102 -18.29 -1.87 11.50
N CYS A 103 -16.97 -1.78 11.54
CA CYS A 103 -16.14 -2.94 11.88
C CYS A 103 -14.94 -2.54 12.72
N LYS A 104 -14.68 -3.33 13.77
CA LYS A 104 -13.41 -3.25 14.49
C LYS A 104 -12.34 -3.93 13.66
N SER A 105 -11.13 -3.39 13.70
CA SER A 105 -9.98 -4.09 13.15
C SER A 105 -9.75 -5.38 13.95
N ASN A 106 -9.47 -6.46 13.22
CA ASN A 106 -9.08 -7.74 13.82
C ASN A 106 -7.56 -7.79 14.10
N LYS A 107 -6.81 -6.79 13.62
CA LYS A 107 -5.35 -6.67 13.70
C LYS A 107 -4.95 -5.20 13.83
N SER A 108 -4.57 -4.76 15.03
CA SER A 108 -4.09 -3.40 15.23
C SER A 108 -2.65 -3.25 14.75
N PHE A 109 -2.46 -2.87 13.48
CA PHE A 109 -1.14 -2.46 12.99
C PHE A 109 -0.88 -0.99 13.34
N SER A 110 0.35 -0.67 13.75
CA SER A 110 0.77 0.72 13.99
C SER A 110 0.65 1.61 12.73
N TYR A 111 0.65 0.98 11.55
CA TYR A 111 0.51 1.64 10.25
C TYR A 111 -0.92 1.58 9.67
N SER A 112 -1.94 1.26 10.48
CA SER A 112 -3.34 1.22 10.03
C SER A 112 -3.80 2.56 9.46
N ILE A 113 -4.48 2.54 8.30
CA ILE A 113 -4.86 3.74 7.55
C ILE A 113 -6.04 4.52 8.13
N ASN A 114 -6.72 3.99 9.15
CA ASN A 114 -7.89 4.63 9.77
C ASN A 114 -7.53 5.94 10.49
N GLY A 115 -8.30 6.99 10.25
CA GLY A 115 -8.16 8.30 10.90
C GLY A 115 -7.83 9.45 9.93
N LEU A 116 -7.24 10.50 10.49
CA LEU A 116 -6.86 11.72 9.77
C LEU A 116 -5.40 11.65 9.32
N ALA A 117 -5.14 12.07 8.09
CA ALA A 117 -3.79 12.16 7.55
C ALA A 117 -3.61 13.34 6.60
N ASN A 118 -2.36 13.80 6.49
CA ASN A 118 -1.89 14.59 5.35
C ASN A 118 -1.34 13.65 4.28
N ALA A 119 -2.08 13.50 3.19
CA ALA A 119 -1.76 12.71 2.02
C ALA A 119 -1.11 13.57 0.92
N ARG A 120 0.01 13.11 0.40
CA ARG A 120 0.70 13.68 -0.77
C ARG A 120 0.90 12.61 -1.81
N ILE A 121 0.69 12.95 -3.07
CA ILE A 121 0.89 12.03 -4.20
C ILE A 121 2.07 12.52 -5.02
N SER A 122 3.13 11.73 -5.11
CA SER A 122 4.33 12.02 -5.91
C SER A 122 4.36 11.15 -7.16
N ASP A 123 4.57 11.78 -8.32
CA ASP A 123 4.69 11.12 -9.62
C ASP A 123 3.57 10.14 -9.95
N TYR A 124 2.41 10.32 -9.32
CA TYR A 124 1.22 9.45 -9.35
C TYR A 124 1.43 8.00 -8.88
N ASN A 125 2.67 7.60 -8.60
CA ASN A 125 3.04 6.24 -8.22
C ASN A 125 3.35 6.08 -6.73
N TYR A 126 3.50 7.18 -6.00
CA TYR A 126 3.72 7.16 -4.55
C TYR A 126 2.65 7.95 -3.81
N LEU A 127 2.10 7.32 -2.78
CA LEU A 127 1.20 7.96 -1.81
C LEU A 127 1.94 8.04 -0.49
N ILE A 128 2.12 9.26 0.02
CA ILE A 128 2.84 9.55 1.25
C ILE A 128 1.81 10.07 2.25
N LEU A 129 1.64 9.35 3.37
CA LEU A 129 0.71 9.72 4.43
C LEU A 129 1.48 10.12 5.67
N ASN A 130 1.19 11.31 6.21
CA ASN A 130 1.63 11.72 7.54
C ASN A 130 0.42 11.73 8.48
N VAL A 131 0.47 10.93 9.54
CA VAL A 131 -0.64 10.80 10.49
C VAL A 131 -0.76 12.09 11.32
N ALA A 132 -1.99 12.62 11.44
CA ALA A 132 -2.27 13.90 12.07
C ALA A 132 -1.83 14.02 13.54
N ASN A 133 -1.94 12.92 14.28
CA ASN A 133 -1.82 12.89 15.75
C ASN A 133 -0.56 12.17 16.19
N CYS A 134 0.53 12.33 15.44
CA CYS A 134 1.82 11.77 15.82
C CYS A 134 2.75 12.89 16.25
N ASP A 135 3.26 12.79 17.48
CA ASP A 135 4.21 13.75 18.06
C ASP A 135 5.58 13.70 17.36
N GLU A 136 5.85 12.59 16.67
CA GLU A 136 7.05 12.32 15.88
C GLU A 136 6.66 12.12 14.39
N PRO A 137 7.61 12.13 13.43
CA PRO A 137 7.29 11.80 12.05
C PRO A 137 6.75 10.36 11.94
N CYS A 138 5.43 10.22 11.81
CA CYS A 138 4.74 8.98 11.44
C CYS A 138 4.41 9.00 9.94
N THR A 139 5.42 8.83 9.09
CA THR A 139 5.24 8.81 7.64
C THR A 139 5.08 7.39 7.14
N ARG A 140 4.12 7.18 6.25
CA ARG A 140 3.89 5.91 5.56
C ARG A 140 3.99 6.15 4.07
N VAL A 141 4.84 5.39 3.40
CA VAL A 141 5.04 5.49 1.95
C VAL A 141 4.45 4.26 1.29
N TYR A 142 3.50 4.50 0.40
CA TYR A 142 2.87 3.48 -0.40
C TYR A 142 3.28 3.64 -1.86
N ARG A 143 3.35 2.51 -2.58
CA ARG A 143 3.58 2.46 -4.02
C ARG A 143 2.35 1.89 -4.72
N ARG A 144 1.96 2.53 -5.83
CA ARG A 144 0.80 2.15 -6.64
C ARG A 144 1.00 0.78 -7.30
N LEU A 145 -0.02 -0.06 -7.22
CA LEU A 145 -0.10 -1.35 -7.93
C LEU A 145 -0.83 -1.17 -9.27
N LYS A 146 -0.59 -2.11 -10.19
CA LYS A 146 -1.29 -2.21 -11.48
C LYS A 146 -2.77 -2.62 -11.35
#